data_AF-A0A831SNY0-F1
#
_entry.id   AF-A0A831SNY0-F1
#
_cell.length_a   1.000
_cell.length_b   1.000
_cell.length_c   1.000
_cell.angle_alpha   90.00
_cell.angle_beta   90.00
_cell.angle_gamma   90.00
#
_symmetry.space_group_name_H-M   'P 1'
#
loop_
_entity.id
_entity.type
_entity.pdbx_description
1 polymer ?
#
loop_
_entity_poly.entity_id
_entity_poly.type
_entity_poly.pdbx_seq_one_letter_code
_entity_poly.pdbx_strand_id
1 'polypeptide(L)'
;MVEYLNAKNKKEAHQEDIDIAVKRMLTSAGVYFDHIWRSDSKDIEKQIMLSITYSKPLPEKSRLALRRLIKKEILCKERDRYKFYVPVFAEWIKENVDEE
;
A
#
# COMPACT_ATOMS: atom_id res chain seq x y z
N MET A 1 3.97 17.72 -6.44
CA MET A 1 2.78 17.75 -7.32
C MET A 1 2.48 19.15 -7.83
N VAL A 2 2.30 20.13 -6.93
CA VAL A 2 2.09 21.54 -7.30
C VAL A 2 3.21 22.08 -8.21
N GLU A 3 4.48 21.78 -7.90
CA GLU A 3 5.62 22.18 -8.75
C GLU A 3 5.59 21.55 -10.15
N TYR A 4 5.10 20.32 -10.29
CA TYR A 4 4.99 19.64 -11.58
C TYR A 4 3.84 20.22 -12.43
N LEU A 5 2.71 20.56 -11.81
CA LEU A 5 1.60 21.23 -12.45
C LEU A 5 1.98 22.66 -12.87
N ASN A 6 2.70 23.39 -12.00
CA ASN A 6 3.23 24.72 -12.27
C ASN A 6 4.25 24.70 -13.41
N ALA A 7 5.16 23.73 -13.43
CA ALA A 7 6.12 23.55 -14.53
C ALA A 7 5.42 23.24 -15.88
N LYS A 8 4.20 22.67 -15.84
CA LYS A 8 3.37 22.44 -17.02
C LYS A 8 2.35 23.55 -17.30
N ASN A 9 2.37 24.66 -16.54
CA ASN A 9 1.40 25.76 -16.64
C ASN A 9 -0.07 25.32 -16.59
N LYS A 10 -0.36 24.18 -15.95
CA LYS A 10 -1.72 23.66 -15.80
C LYS A 10 -2.40 24.35 -14.63
N LYS A 11 -3.59 24.92 -14.89
CA LYS A 11 -4.45 25.55 -13.86
C LYS A 11 -5.38 24.55 -13.17
N GLU A 12 -5.62 23.40 -13.78
CA GLU A 12 -6.47 22.33 -13.28
C GLU A 12 -5.70 21.01 -13.35
N ALA A 13 -5.84 20.16 -12.32
CA ALA A 13 -5.26 18.83 -12.30
C ALA A 13 -6.27 17.85 -12.91
N HIS A 14 -5.85 17.15 -13.97
CA HIS A 14 -6.63 16.05 -14.53
C HIS A 14 -6.20 14.72 -13.91
N GLN A 15 -7.01 13.67 -14.08
CA GLN A 15 -6.75 12.35 -13.52
C GLN A 15 -5.34 11.83 -13.87
N GLU A 16 -4.88 12.06 -15.10
CA GLU A 16 -3.53 11.69 -15.54
C GLU A 16 -2.41 12.35 -14.72
N ASP A 17 -2.62 13.60 -14.28
CA ASP A 17 -1.63 14.31 -13.47
C ASP A 17 -1.60 13.75 -12.03
N ILE A 18 -2.74 13.27 -11.53
CA ILE A 18 -2.86 12.53 -10.28
C ILE A 18 -2.10 11.20 -10.41
N ASP A 19 -2.33 10.45 -11.48
CA ASP A 19 -1.69 9.15 -11.71
C ASP A 19 -0.17 9.28 -11.82
N ILE A 20 0.33 10.34 -12.47
CA ILE A 20 1.77 10.62 -12.54
C ILE A 20 2.34 10.97 -11.16
N ALA A 21 1.61 11.74 -10.36
CA ALA A 21 2.04 12.07 -9.00
C ALA A 21 2.08 10.82 -8.11
N VAL A 22 1.08 9.95 -8.22
CA VAL A 22 1.02 8.66 -7.52
C VAL A 22 2.18 7.77 -7.95
N LYS A 23 2.46 7.64 -9.25
CA LYS A 23 3.63 6.88 -9.75
C LYS A 23 4.95 7.41 -9.22
N ARG A 24 5.16 8.73 -9.21
CA ARG A 24 6.37 9.33 -8.65
C ARG A 24 6.49 9.07 -7.14
N MET A 25 5.39 9.19 -6.41
CA MET A 25 5.35 8.86 -4.99
C MET A 25 5.66 7.39 -4.75
N LEU A 26 5.09 6.49 -5.56
CA LEU A 26 5.38 5.05 -5.55
C LEU A 26 6.86 4.77 -5.81
N THR A 27 7.50 5.46 -6.75
CA THR A 27 8.95 5.29 -7.00
C THR A 27 9.78 5.72 -5.78
N SER A 28 9.43 6.84 -5.15
CA SER A 28 10.14 7.34 -3.96
C SER A 28 9.87 6.50 -2.70
N ALA A 29 8.64 6.00 -2.53
CA ALA A 29 8.24 5.15 -1.40
C ALA A 29 8.50 3.66 -1.66
N GLY A 30 8.81 3.28 -2.89
CA GLY A 30 8.94 1.89 -3.32
C GLY A 30 10.06 1.16 -2.59
N VAL A 31 11.17 1.83 -2.29
CA VAL A 31 12.26 1.27 -1.47
C VAL A 31 11.79 0.99 -0.04
N TYR A 32 10.96 1.88 0.52
CA TYR A 32 10.40 1.69 1.86
C TYR A 32 9.38 0.54 1.87
N PHE A 33 8.50 0.45 0.88
CA PHE A 33 7.54 -0.65 0.75
C PHE A 33 8.23 -2.00 0.49
N ASP A 34 9.27 -2.02 -0.35
CA ASP A 34 10.09 -3.22 -0.59
C ASP A 34 10.78 -3.68 0.70
N HIS A 35 11.33 -2.75 1.50
CA HIS A 35 11.92 -3.07 2.79
C HIS A 35 10.88 -3.63 3.76
N ILE A 36 9.70 -2.99 3.88
CA ILE A 36 8.61 -3.51 4.71
C ILE A 36 8.23 -4.92 4.26
N TRP A 37 8.07 -5.11 2.96
CA TRP A 37 7.65 -6.38 2.38
C TRP A 37 8.69 -7.47 2.62
N ARG A 38 9.95 -7.26 2.24
CA ARG A 38 11.00 -8.29 2.27
C ARG A 38 11.58 -8.53 3.65
N SER A 39 11.82 -7.47 4.42
CA SER A 39 12.63 -7.53 5.64
C SER A 39 11.79 -7.47 6.91
N ASP A 40 10.78 -6.60 6.97
CA ASP A 40 10.03 -6.37 8.21
C ASP A 40 8.75 -7.20 8.33
N SER A 41 8.28 -7.84 7.25
CA SER A 41 7.04 -8.61 7.23
C SER A 41 7.28 -10.11 7.25
N LYS A 42 6.61 -10.80 8.18
CA LYS A 42 6.59 -12.27 8.23
C LYS A 42 5.65 -12.85 7.17
N ASP A 43 5.79 -14.12 6.83
CA ASP A 43 4.96 -14.76 5.78
C ASP A 43 3.46 -14.66 6.05
N ILE A 44 3.04 -14.88 7.30
CA ILE A 44 1.63 -14.70 7.70
C ILE A 44 1.17 -13.24 7.58
N GLU A 45 2.07 -12.27 7.79
CA GLU A 45 1.78 -10.84 7.63
C GLU A 45 1.64 -10.48 6.14
N LYS A 46 2.53 -11.04 5.28
CA LYS A 46 2.45 -10.93 3.82
C LYS A 46 1.14 -11.52 3.27
N GLN A 47 0.77 -12.72 3.72
CA GLN A 47 -0.50 -13.35 3.32
C GLN A 47 -1.71 -12.50 3.71
N ILE A 48 -1.72 -11.92 4.91
CA ILE A 48 -2.79 -11.00 5.32
C ILE A 48 -2.85 -9.77 4.42
N MET A 49 -1.70 -9.16 4.11
CA MET A 49 -1.62 -8.00 3.23
C MET A 49 -2.14 -8.35 1.82
N LEU A 50 -1.77 -9.49 1.26
CA LEU A 50 -2.31 -10.00 -0.01
C LEU A 50 -3.82 -10.22 0.07
N SER A 51 -4.31 -10.88 1.12
CA SER A 51 -5.75 -11.09 1.29
C SER A 51 -6.53 -9.77 1.32
N ILE A 52 -6.00 -8.74 1.96
CA ILE A 52 -6.64 -7.41 1.98
C ILE A 52 -6.56 -6.75 0.59
N THR A 53 -5.41 -6.79 -0.07
CA THR A 53 -5.20 -6.22 -1.42
C THR A 53 -6.14 -6.83 -2.45
N TYR A 54 -6.31 -8.14 -2.44
CA TYR A 54 -7.14 -8.89 -3.40
C TYR A 54 -8.54 -9.23 -2.89
N SER A 55 -8.95 -8.68 -1.74
CA SER A 55 -10.25 -8.96 -1.10
C SER A 55 -10.54 -10.45 -0.89
N LYS A 56 -9.50 -11.25 -0.60
CA LYS A 56 -9.60 -12.67 -0.26
C LYS A 56 -9.85 -12.87 1.25
N PRO A 57 -10.34 -14.05 1.67
CA PRO A 57 -10.43 -14.41 3.08
C PRO A 57 -9.08 -14.27 3.79
N LEU A 58 -9.11 -13.86 5.06
CA LEU A 58 -7.89 -13.81 5.87
C LEU A 58 -7.47 -15.23 6.28
N PRO A 59 -6.15 -15.51 6.35
CA PRO A 59 -5.65 -16.79 6.84
C PRO A 59 -6.17 -17.13 8.24
N GLU A 60 -6.31 -18.42 8.52
CA GLU A 60 -6.60 -18.90 9.87
C GLU A 60 -5.50 -18.44 10.85
N LYS A 61 -5.89 -18.16 12.10
CA LYS A 61 -4.97 -17.71 13.17
C LYS A 61 -4.25 -16.37 12.88
N SER A 62 -4.82 -15.51 12.04
CA SER A 62 -4.29 -14.18 11.68
C SER A 62 -4.29 -13.13 12.81
N ARG A 63 -4.96 -13.37 13.94
CA ARG A 63 -5.21 -12.36 15.00
C ARG A 63 -3.94 -11.69 15.55
N LEU A 64 -2.87 -12.45 15.81
CA LEU A 64 -1.62 -11.89 16.33
C LEU A 64 -0.86 -11.09 15.27
N ALA A 65 -0.85 -11.58 14.03
CA ALA A 65 -0.21 -10.91 12.90
C ALA A 65 -0.93 -9.60 12.53
N LEU A 66 -2.27 -9.58 12.53
CA LEU A 66 -3.08 -8.37 12.37
C LEU A 66 -2.72 -7.29 13.41
N ARG A 67 -2.61 -7.68 14.68
CA ARG A 67 -2.21 -6.73 15.74
C ARG A 67 -0.82 -6.15 15.52
N ARG A 68 0.13 -6.94 15.02
CA ARG A 68 1.48 -6.45 14.68
C ARG A 68 1.45 -5.48 13.51
N LEU A 69 0.74 -5.82 12.45
CA LEU A 69 0.56 -4.94 11.29
C LEU A 69 -0.10 -3.62 11.67
N ILE A 70 -1.05 -3.63 12.60
CA ILE A 70 -1.65 -2.41 13.14
C ILE A 70 -0.66 -1.60 13.98
N LYS A 71 0.09 -2.27 14.86
CA LYS A 71 1.10 -1.60 15.69
C LYS A 71 2.23 -0.98 14.86
N LYS A 72 2.56 -1.57 13.70
CA LYS A 72 3.52 -1.05 12.73
C LYS A 72 2.95 0.06 11.83
N GLU A 73 1.69 0.47 12.03
CA GLU A 73 1.00 1.44 11.19
C GLU A 73 0.96 1.04 9.71
N ILE A 74 1.00 -0.27 9.41
CA ILE A 74 0.84 -0.81 8.05
C ILE A 74 -0.65 -0.95 7.74
N LEU A 75 -1.41 -1.47 8.72
CA LEU A 75 -2.86 -1.61 8.63
C LEU A 75 -3.54 -0.75 9.69
N CYS A 76 -4.77 -0.34 9.42
CA CYS A 76 -5.70 0.19 10.40
C CYS A 76 -6.98 -0.65 10.42
N LYS A 77 -7.65 -0.67 11.57
CA LYS A 77 -8.98 -1.26 11.70
C LYS A 77 -10.01 -0.14 11.60
N GLU A 78 -10.86 -0.20 10.58
CA GLU A 78 -11.96 0.74 10.40
C GLU A 78 -13.28 -0.03 10.50
N ARG A 79 -14.05 0.24 11.57
CA ARG A 79 -15.25 -0.53 11.96
C ARG A 79 -14.91 -2.02 12.08
N ASP A 80 -15.29 -2.81 11.07
CA ASP A 80 -15.09 -4.26 11.00
C ASP A 80 -14.18 -4.71 9.86
N ARG A 81 -13.48 -3.79 9.19
CA ARG A 81 -12.55 -4.11 8.10
C ARG A 81 -11.15 -3.62 8.41
N TYR A 82 -10.17 -4.34 7.88
CA TYR A 82 -8.77 -3.92 7.89
C TYR A 82 -8.45 -3.24 6.55
N LYS A 83 -7.74 -2.12 6.61
CA LYS A 83 -7.28 -1.37 5.45
C LYS A 83 -5.82 -1.00 5.61
N PHE A 84 -5.12 -0.74 4.52
CA PHE A 84 -3.78 -0.17 4.59
C PHE A 84 -3.85 1.25 5.12
N TYR A 85 -2.94 1.58 6.04
CA TYR A 85 -2.78 2.94 6.54
C TYR A 85 -2.34 3.88 5.43
N VAL A 86 -1.47 3.39 4.54
CA VAL A 86 -1.07 4.04 3.29
C VAL A 86 -1.68 3.25 2.13
N PRO A 87 -2.78 3.72 1.52
CA PRO A 87 -3.50 2.98 0.47
C PRO A 87 -2.60 2.58 -0.71
N VAL A 88 -1.62 3.43 -1.03
CA VAL A 88 -0.67 3.23 -2.14
C VAL A 88 0.23 2.00 -1.93
N PHE A 89 0.37 1.50 -0.69
CA PHE A 89 1.09 0.25 -0.46
C PHE A 89 0.35 -0.96 -1.05
N ALA A 90 -0.99 -0.94 -1.08
CA ALA A 90 -1.77 -1.98 -1.76
C ALA A 90 -1.53 -1.98 -3.27
N GLU A 91 -1.43 -0.80 -3.89
CA GLU A 91 -1.09 -0.66 -5.31
C GLU A 91 0.34 -1.12 -5.59
N TRP A 92 1.29 -0.79 -4.72
CA TRP A 92 2.66 -1.29 -4.83
C TRP A 92 2.70 -2.83 -4.80
N ILE A 93 1.94 -3.48 -3.92
CA ILE A 93 1.82 -4.94 -3.86
C ILE A 93 1.31 -5.48 -5.20
N LYS A 94 0.25 -4.90 -5.77
CA LYS A 94 -0.30 -5.34 -7.07
C LYS A 94 0.71 -5.22 -8.22
N GLU A 95 1.57 -4.22 -8.20
CA GLU A 95 2.57 -3.98 -9.25
C GLU A 95 3.85 -4.81 -9.10
N ASN A 96 4.20 -5.24 -7.87
CA ASN A 96 5.53 -5.79 -7.57
C ASN A 96 5.52 -7.18 -6.95
N VAL A 97 4.35 -7.72 -6.61
CA VAL A 97 4.20 -9.05 -6.00
C VAL A 97 3.27 -9.87 -6.87
N ASP A 98 3.81 -10.95 -7.45
CA ASP A 98 3.03 -11.91 -8.20
C ASP A 98 2.07 -12.67 -7.27
N GLU A 99 0.84 -12.84 -7.70
CA GLU A 99 -0.16 -13.67 -7.02
C GLU A 99 0.14 -15.14 -7.35
N GLU A 100 0.99 -15.80 -6.55
CA GLU A 100 1.16 -17.26 -6.59
C GLU A 100 -0.09 -18.02 -6.13
#